data_AF-A0A969JP24-F1
#
_entry.id   AF-A0A969JP24-F1
#
_cell.length_a   1.000
_cell.length_b   1.000
_cell.length_c   1.000
_cell.angle_alpha   90.00
_cell.angle_beta   90.00
_cell.angle_gamma   90.00
#
_symmetry.space_group_name_H-M   'P 1'
#
loop_
_entity.id
_entity.type
_entity.pdbx_description
1 polymer ?
#
loop_
_entity_poly.entity_id
_entity_poly.type
_entity_poly.pdbx_seq_one_letter_code
_entity_poly.pdbx_strand_id
1 'polypeptide(L)'
;MYKPQRVIMLNIDGLRPDVFNQALRDEKIPNLARLVGGQNFEQGIQFDMVSTAPSITFCCQASIVTGAHPREHGITGNQFFDRFGKISGSPRHYVYDIGGHRMAFGDTLAVFLNDLASKSINPDIPTIMRLPPKEM
;
A
#
# COMPACT_ATOMS: atom_id res chain seq x y z
N MET A 1 15.72 5.30 23.45
CA MET A 1 15.12 5.16 22.11
C MET A 1 13.65 5.53 22.22
N TYR A 2 13.17 6.52 21.49
CA TYR A 2 11.74 6.89 21.51
C TYR A 2 10.92 5.76 20.89
N LYS A 3 9.82 5.35 21.56
CA LYS A 3 8.92 4.30 21.08
C LYS A 3 7.51 4.91 20.97
N PRO A 4 7.03 5.23 19.75
CA PRO A 4 5.72 5.84 19.60
C PRO A 4 4.64 4.86 20.09
N GLN A 5 3.67 5.36 20.84
CA GLN A 5 2.52 4.54 21.27
C GLN A 5 1.56 4.24 20.12
N ARG A 6 1.54 5.09 19.09
CA ARG A 6 0.69 4.97 17.91
C ARG A 6 1.44 5.45 16.68
N VAL A 7 1.27 4.74 15.57
CA VAL A 7 1.79 5.11 14.25
C VAL A 7 0.60 5.19 13.30
N ILE A 8 0.50 6.28 12.55
CA ILE A 8 -0.49 6.45 11.50
C ILE A 8 0.26 6.50 10.18
N MET A 9 -0.11 5.62 9.26
CA MET A 9 0.42 5.60 7.90
C MET A 9 -0.67 6.08 6.94
N LEU A 10 -0.36 7.10 6.14
CA LEU A 10 -1.25 7.62 5.10
C LEU A 10 -0.71 7.19 3.74
N ASN A 11 -1.32 6.17 3.13
CA ASN A 11 -1.00 5.77 1.76
C ASN A 11 -1.97 6.45 0.79
N ILE A 12 -1.50 7.52 0.13
CA ILE A 12 -2.29 8.27 -0.85
C ILE A 12 -1.92 7.77 -2.25
N ASP A 13 -2.84 7.06 -2.90
CA ASP A 13 -2.60 6.48 -4.23
C ASP A 13 -2.34 7.56 -5.28
N GLY A 14 -1.36 7.33 -6.15
CA GLY A 14 -0.99 8.25 -7.23
C GLY A 14 -0.48 9.63 -6.80
N LEU A 15 -0.15 9.85 -5.52
CA LEU A 15 0.31 11.15 -5.04
C LEU A 15 1.71 11.47 -5.57
N ARG A 16 1.80 12.44 -6.48
CA ARG A 16 3.07 12.96 -6.97
C ARG A 16 3.64 13.99 -6.00
N PRO A 17 4.96 13.97 -5.71
CA PRO A 17 5.58 14.93 -4.78
C PRO A 17 5.38 16.40 -5.15
N ASP A 18 5.42 16.73 -6.45
CA ASP A 18 5.22 18.11 -6.93
C ASP A 18 3.79 18.61 -6.70
N VAL A 19 2.79 17.74 -6.83
CA VAL A 19 1.38 18.07 -6.54
C VAL A 19 1.19 18.37 -5.05
N PHE A 20 1.77 17.55 -4.19
CA PHE A 20 1.72 17.78 -2.73
C PHE A 20 2.40 19.10 -2.36
N ASN A 21 3.60 19.34 -2.88
CA ASN A 21 4.37 20.56 -2.61
C ASN A 21 3.68 21.82 -3.16
N GLN A 22 3.03 21.73 -4.32
CA GLN A 22 2.22 22.83 -4.84
C GLN A 22 1.00 23.09 -3.95
N ALA A 23 0.32 22.05 -3.47
CA ALA A 23 -0.82 22.20 -2.58
C ALA A 23 -0.45 22.83 -1.22
N LEU A 24 0.76 22.56 -0.70
CA LEU A 24 1.29 23.26 0.47
C LEU A 24 1.50 24.75 0.19
N ARG A 25 2.14 25.11 -0.94
CA ARG A 25 2.39 26.50 -1.34
C ARG A 25 1.11 27.29 -1.60
N ASP A 26 0.12 26.65 -2.21
CA ASP A 26 -1.19 27.23 -2.51
C ASP A 26 -2.12 27.28 -1.27
N GLU A 27 -1.65 26.82 -0.11
CA GLU A 27 -2.42 26.76 1.14
C GLU A 27 -3.72 25.92 1.05
N LYS A 28 -3.78 24.95 0.13
CA LYS A 28 -4.97 24.11 -0.15
C LYS A 28 -5.17 22.96 0.82
N ILE A 29 -4.14 22.59 1.58
CA ILE A 29 -4.14 21.42 2.48
C ILE A 29 -3.75 21.79 3.91
N PRO A 30 -4.50 22.70 4.59
CA PRO A 30 -4.10 23.29 5.88
C PRO A 30 -3.87 22.26 6.99
N ASN A 31 -4.61 21.14 6.97
CA ASN A 31 -4.44 20.07 7.95
C ASN A 31 -3.12 19.31 7.77
N LEU A 32 -2.71 19.04 6.52
CA LEU A 32 -1.44 18.37 6.23
C LEU A 32 -0.27 19.33 6.45
N ALA A 33 -0.42 20.61 6.07
CA ALA A 33 0.55 21.65 6.35
C ALA A 33 0.87 21.75 7.85
N ARG A 34 -0.17 21.73 8.71
CA ARG A 34 0.01 21.73 10.17
C ARG A 34 0.77 20.50 10.69
N LEU A 35 0.58 19.33 10.07
CA LEU A 35 1.29 18.11 10.48
C LEU A 35 2.79 18.16 10.15
N VAL A 36 3.15 18.78 9.04
CA VAL A 36 4.56 18.87 8.61
C VAL A 36 5.26 20.13 9.09
N GLY A 37 4.54 21.08 9.70
CA GLY A 37 5.10 22.30 10.29
C GLY A 37 5.02 23.55 9.42
N GLY A 38 4.46 23.45 8.21
CA GLY A 38 4.39 24.54 7.25
C GLY A 38 4.88 24.12 5.86
N GLN A 39 5.14 25.10 5.00
CA GLN A 39 5.62 24.86 3.63
C GLN A 39 7.07 24.37 3.59
N ASN A 40 7.85 24.61 4.65
CA ASN A 40 9.27 24.22 4.72
C ASN A 40 9.50 22.99 5.61
N PHE A 41 8.45 22.24 5.94
CA PHE A 41 8.53 21.01 6.72
C PHE A 41 9.21 21.17 8.10
N GLU A 42 8.93 22.26 8.81
CA GLU A 42 9.55 22.60 10.09
C GLU A 42 9.36 21.53 11.19
N GLN A 43 8.37 20.65 11.05
CA GLN A 43 8.04 19.54 11.95
C GLN A 43 8.04 18.18 11.22
N GLY A 44 8.55 18.12 9.99
CA GLY A 44 8.50 16.94 9.13
C GLY A 44 9.80 16.73 8.37
N ILE A 45 9.89 15.59 7.69
CA ILE A 45 11.00 15.30 6.77
C ILE A 45 10.39 14.73 5.51
N GLN A 46 10.85 15.20 4.36
CA GLN A 46 10.51 14.66 3.05
C GLN A 46 11.74 13.99 2.44
N PHE A 47 11.53 12.84 1.81
CA PHE A 47 12.55 12.11 1.07
C PHE A 47 12.11 11.90 -0.38
N ASP A 48 13.05 11.97 -1.30
CA ASP A 48 12.83 11.55 -2.69
C ASP A 48 12.87 10.02 -2.76
N MET A 49 11.68 9.41 -2.75
CA MET A 49 11.51 7.96 -2.76
C MET A 49 11.33 7.44 -4.19
N VAL A 50 11.98 6.31 -4.49
CA VAL A 50 11.74 5.56 -5.72
C VAL A 50 10.74 4.45 -5.42
N SER A 51 9.68 4.39 -6.22
CA SER A 51 8.67 3.33 -6.10
C SER A 51 9.20 1.99 -6.62
N THR A 52 8.47 0.91 -6.39
CA THR A 52 8.76 -0.39 -7.01
C THR A 52 8.48 -0.37 -8.52
N ALA A 53 9.05 -1.32 -9.25
CA ALA A 53 8.67 -1.62 -10.62
C ALA A 53 7.92 -2.97 -10.67
N PRO A 54 6.66 -3.02 -11.14
CA PRO A 54 5.86 -1.89 -11.66
C PRO A 54 5.34 -0.97 -10.55
N SER A 55 5.20 0.33 -10.88
CA SER A 55 4.67 1.36 -9.98
C SER A 55 3.13 1.38 -10.03
N ILE A 56 2.50 0.29 -9.60
CA ILE A 56 1.05 0.09 -9.65
C ILE A 56 0.50 -0.21 -8.25
N THR A 57 -0.70 0.29 -7.96
CA THR A 57 -1.32 0.37 -6.62
C THR A 57 -1.02 -0.82 -5.71
N PHE A 58 -1.49 -2.02 -6.05
CA PHE A 58 -1.39 -3.16 -5.13
C PHE A 58 0.02 -3.74 -5.02
N CYS A 59 0.84 -3.59 -6.06
CA CYS A 59 2.26 -3.96 -6.03
C CYS A 59 3.01 -3.07 -5.01
N CYS A 60 2.87 -1.75 -5.16
CA CYS A 60 3.52 -0.77 -4.28
C CYS A 60 3.03 -0.88 -2.84
N GLN A 61 1.71 -0.99 -2.65
CA GLN A 61 1.13 -1.10 -1.30
C GLN A 61 1.57 -2.38 -0.58
N ALA A 62 1.69 -3.51 -1.30
CA ALA A 62 2.25 -4.73 -0.72
C ALA A 62 3.70 -4.52 -0.26
N SER A 63 4.52 -3.82 -1.04
CA SER A 63 5.89 -3.48 -0.63
C SER A 63 5.93 -2.56 0.59
N ILE A 64 5.02 -1.57 0.69
CA ILE A 64 4.93 -0.67 1.85
C ILE A 64 4.61 -1.44 3.15
N VAL A 65 3.65 -2.37 3.10
CA VAL A 65 3.21 -3.09 4.32
C VAL A 65 4.14 -4.24 4.73
N THR A 66 4.90 -4.79 3.79
CA THR A 66 5.83 -5.89 4.05
C THR A 66 7.27 -5.43 4.26
N GLY A 67 7.63 -4.26 3.71
CA GLY A 67 9.02 -3.84 3.58
C GLY A 67 9.83 -4.68 2.59
N ALA A 68 9.17 -5.52 1.78
CA ALA A 68 9.83 -6.46 0.85
C ALA A 68 9.63 -6.04 -0.61
N HIS A 69 10.49 -6.53 -1.51
CA HIS A 69 10.37 -6.30 -2.95
C HIS A 69 9.26 -7.17 -3.57
N PRO A 70 8.64 -6.79 -4.71
CA PRO A 70 7.61 -7.60 -5.39
C PRO A 70 7.96 -9.05 -5.67
N ARG A 71 9.26 -9.34 -5.85
CA ARG A 71 9.76 -10.70 -6.05
C ARG A 71 9.62 -11.60 -4.80
N GLU A 72 9.50 -10.99 -3.63
CA GLU A 72 9.49 -11.66 -2.32
C GLU A 72 8.05 -11.81 -1.81
N HIS A 73 7.28 -10.72 -1.82
CA HIS A 73 5.87 -10.75 -1.37
C HIS A 73 4.91 -11.31 -2.42
N GLY A 74 5.33 -11.41 -3.69
CA GLY A 74 4.61 -12.13 -4.75
C GLY A 74 3.48 -11.36 -5.44
N ILE A 75 3.22 -10.11 -5.02
CA ILE A 75 2.22 -9.24 -5.66
C ILE A 75 2.91 -8.45 -6.75
N THR A 76 2.67 -8.81 -8.01
CA THR A 76 3.35 -8.21 -9.17
C THR A 76 2.50 -7.18 -9.92
N GLY A 77 1.26 -6.96 -9.49
CA GLY A 77 0.36 -5.99 -10.11
C GLY A 77 -1.06 -6.08 -9.57
N ASN A 78 -1.96 -5.27 -10.13
CA ASN A 78 -3.39 -5.30 -9.79
C ASN A 78 -4.08 -6.56 -10.33
N GLN A 79 -3.54 -7.16 -11.39
CA GLN A 79 -3.97 -8.45 -11.90
C GLN A 79 -2.74 -9.31 -12.18
N PHE A 80 -2.76 -10.56 -11.74
CA PHE A 80 -1.67 -11.50 -11.99
C PHE A 80 -2.16 -12.94 -11.89
N PHE A 81 -1.47 -13.84 -12.60
CA PHE A 81 -1.78 -15.26 -12.61
C PHE A 81 -0.70 -16.05 -11.86
N ASP A 82 -1.08 -16.63 -10.72
CA ASP A 82 -0.27 -17.62 -10.03
C ASP A 82 -0.41 -18.96 -10.76
N ARG A 83 0.49 -19.21 -11.71
CA ARG A 83 0.47 -20.43 -12.53
C ARG A 83 0.70 -21.71 -11.73
N PHE A 84 1.45 -21.64 -10.63
CA PHE A 84 1.96 -22.81 -9.91
C PHE A 84 1.28 -23.02 -8.56
N GLY A 85 0.33 -22.17 -8.18
CA GLY A 85 -0.35 -22.25 -6.89
C GLY A 85 0.58 -21.96 -5.71
N LYS A 86 1.61 -21.13 -5.89
CA LYS A 86 2.52 -20.77 -4.79
C LYS A 86 1.81 -20.02 -3.65
N ILE A 87 0.73 -19.32 -3.98
CA ILE A 87 -0.02 -18.48 -3.04
C ILE A 87 -1.25 -19.21 -2.52
N SER A 88 -2.04 -19.80 -3.43
CA SER A 88 -3.32 -20.48 -3.11
C SER A 88 -3.28 -22.00 -3.06
N GLY A 89 -2.14 -22.64 -3.32
CA GLY A 89 -2.03 -24.11 -3.43
C GLY A 89 -2.53 -24.69 -4.77
N SER A 90 -3.13 -23.87 -5.63
CA SER A 90 -3.58 -24.25 -6.99
C SER A 90 -3.51 -23.05 -7.94
N PRO A 91 -3.43 -23.26 -9.27
CA PRO A 91 -3.33 -22.18 -10.24
C PRO A 91 -4.52 -21.21 -10.14
N ARG A 92 -4.25 -19.91 -10.03
CA ARG A 92 -5.29 -18.91 -9.79
C ARG A 92 -5.00 -17.58 -10.45
N HIS A 93 -6.03 -16.98 -11.05
CA HIS A 93 -5.99 -15.59 -11.50
C HIS A 93 -6.50 -14.67 -10.39
N TYR A 94 -5.69 -13.68 -10.04
CA TYR A 94 -6.01 -12.65 -9.07
C TYR A 94 -6.34 -11.36 -9.80
N VAL A 95 -7.44 -10.73 -9.40
CA VAL A 95 -7.90 -9.45 -9.94
C VAL A 95 -8.31 -8.58 -8.77
N TYR A 96 -7.55 -7.52 -8.56
CA TYR A 96 -7.85 -6.45 -7.62
C TYR A 96 -8.11 -5.20 -8.44
N ASP A 97 -9.37 -4.95 -8.74
CA ASP A 97 -9.79 -3.81 -9.55
C ASP A 97 -10.73 -2.90 -8.76
N ILE A 98 -10.59 -1.59 -8.99
CA ILE A 98 -11.53 -0.58 -8.52
C ILE A 98 -12.56 -0.40 -9.64
N GLY A 99 -13.44 -1.38 -9.85
CA GLY A 99 -14.55 -1.26 -10.80
C GLY A 99 -14.99 -2.53 -11.55
N GLY A 100 -14.15 -3.55 -11.64
CA GLY A 100 -14.46 -4.81 -12.32
C GLY A 100 -14.93 -5.91 -11.35
N HIS A 101 -15.99 -6.62 -11.74
CA HIS A 101 -16.63 -7.71 -10.99
C HIS A 101 -15.67 -8.61 -10.19
N ARG A 102 -15.59 -8.39 -8.88
CA ARG A 102 -15.87 -9.41 -7.85
C ARG A 102 -15.63 -8.98 -6.41
N MET A 103 -15.02 -7.83 -6.12
CA MET A 103 -14.79 -7.43 -4.72
C MET A 103 -15.14 -5.96 -4.49
N ALA A 104 -15.85 -5.72 -3.39
CA ALA A 104 -16.38 -4.47 -2.85
C ALA A 104 -16.16 -3.22 -3.72
N PHE A 105 -17.19 -2.85 -4.48
CA PHE A 105 -17.24 -1.55 -5.15
C PHE A 105 -17.09 -0.45 -4.08
N GLY A 106 -16.01 0.33 -4.14
CA GLY A 106 -15.80 1.50 -3.29
C GLY A 106 -15.11 1.30 -1.95
N ASP A 107 -14.61 0.09 -1.62
CA ASP A 107 -13.82 -0.12 -0.39
C ASP A 107 -12.44 -0.74 -0.69
N THR A 108 -11.54 0.12 -1.19
CA THR A 108 -10.14 -0.23 -1.47
C THR A 108 -9.42 -0.78 -0.24
N LEU A 109 -9.81 -0.33 0.96
CA LEU A 109 -9.20 -0.79 2.21
C LEU A 109 -9.63 -2.22 2.52
N ALA A 110 -10.91 -2.56 2.35
CA ALA A 110 -11.38 -3.93 2.52
C ALA A 110 -10.73 -4.89 1.50
N VAL A 111 -10.63 -4.50 0.22
CA VAL A 111 -9.93 -5.30 -0.81
C VAL A 111 -8.47 -5.53 -0.42
N PHE A 112 -7.81 -4.50 0.09
CA PHE A 112 -6.44 -4.61 0.56
C PHE A 112 -6.33 -5.52 1.79
N LEU A 113 -7.11 -5.29 2.84
CA LEU A 113 -6.96 -6.00 4.12
C LEU A 113 -7.47 -7.44 4.08
N ASN A 114 -8.65 -7.67 3.51
CA ASN A 114 -9.35 -8.94 3.58
C ASN A 114 -8.95 -9.92 2.48
N ASP A 115 -8.29 -9.44 1.43
CA ASP A 115 -7.89 -10.29 0.31
C ASP A 115 -6.40 -10.17 -0.03
N LEU A 116 -5.92 -8.98 -0.38
CA LEU A 116 -4.53 -8.85 -0.81
C LEU A 116 -3.58 -9.21 0.35
N ALA A 117 -3.67 -8.47 1.44
CA ALA A 117 -2.78 -8.56 2.59
C ALA A 117 -2.91 -9.91 3.31
N SER A 118 -4.13 -10.45 3.42
CA SER A 118 -4.41 -11.67 4.19
C SER A 118 -4.24 -12.97 3.41
N LYS A 119 -4.61 -12.99 2.12
CA LYS A 119 -4.68 -14.24 1.33
C LYS A 119 -3.58 -14.35 0.28
N SER A 120 -3.01 -13.23 -0.13
CA SER A 120 -2.32 -13.16 -1.43
C SER A 120 -0.85 -12.78 -1.31
N ILE A 121 -0.45 -12.15 -0.21
CA ILE A 121 0.95 -11.98 0.15
C ILE A 121 1.55 -13.35 0.49
N ASN A 122 2.80 -13.56 0.07
CA ASN A 122 3.60 -14.71 0.49
C ASN A 122 3.58 -14.85 2.03
N PRO A 123 3.06 -15.96 2.59
CA PRO A 123 2.88 -16.11 4.04
C PRO A 123 4.19 -16.11 4.84
N ASP A 124 5.33 -16.35 4.19
CA ASP A 124 6.65 -16.34 4.83
C ASP A 124 7.18 -14.90 5.05
N ILE A 125 6.51 -13.89 4.48
CA ILE A 125 6.94 -12.49 4.57
C ILE A 125 6.17 -11.79 5.70
N PRO A 126 6.87 -11.17 6.67
CA PRO A 126 6.21 -10.42 7.73
C PRO A 126 5.50 -9.19 7.17
N THR A 127 4.42 -8.76 7.85
CA THR A 127 3.71 -7.54 7.50
C THR A 127 3.49 -6.69 8.75
N ILE A 128 3.41 -5.36 8.60
CA ILE A 128 3.03 -4.45 9.69
C ILE A 128 1.55 -4.57 10.07
N MET A 129 0.77 -5.28 9.25
CA MET A 129 -0.67 -5.44 9.42
C MET A 129 -0.96 -6.68 10.27
N ARG A 130 -1.98 -6.58 11.12
CA ARG A 130 -2.55 -7.77 11.77
C ARG A 130 -3.48 -8.45 10.78
N LEU A 131 -3.00 -9.52 10.16
CA LEU A 131 -3.80 -10.28 9.21
C LEU A 131 -4.86 -11.12 9.95
N PRO A 132 -6.09 -11.20 9.42
CA PRO A 132 -7.05 -12.19 9.91
C PRO A 132 -6.49 -13.61 9.67
N PRO A 133 -6.82 -14.58 10.55
CA PRO A 133 -6.43 -15.97 10.33
C PRO A 133 -6.96 -16.46 8.96
N LYS A 134 -6.14 -17.20 8.22
CA LYS A 134 -6.58 -17.83 6.97
C LYS A 134 -7.68 -18.84 7.31
N GLU A 135 -8.86 -18.69 6.69
CA GLU A 135 -9.86 -19.75 6.69
C GLU A 135 -9.27 -20.98 6.00
N MET A 136 -9.38 -22.13 6.66
CA MET A 136 -8.76 -23.40 6.28
C MET A 136 -9.58 -24.11 5.20
#